data_AF-A0A9E8S8U9-F1
#
_entry.id   AF-A0A9E8S8U9-F1
#
_cell.length_a   1.000
_cell.length_b   1.000
_cell.length_c   1.000
_cell.angle_alpha   90.00
_cell.angle_beta   90.00
_cell.angle_gamma   90.00
#
_symmetry.space_group_name_H-M   'P 1'
#
loop_
_entity.id
_entity.type
_entity.pdbx_description
1 polymer ?
#
loop_
_entity_poly.entity_id
_entity_poly.type
_entity_poly.pdbx_seq_one_letter_code
_entity_poly.pdbx_strand_id
1 'polypeptide(L)'
;MPTTALTRTLLRRAGAPVVAGAAAGLLLAACAAPAAVNDDAGPAAVAATPTPTPTRTESLMMPVEGDPQWECGQASALLGIAFRTEWELQSGAIDQAAFDTRMAALVDAWRYAPVGTSAVTDALRATARAAVDGVGREDEAFQIAAYELTTACNDAGSVIISSALPGMGG
;
A
#
# COMPACT_ATOMS: atom_id res chain seq x y z
N MET A 1 6.91 42.22 -23.32
CA MET A 1 6.83 42.81 -21.97
C MET A 1 5.56 43.64 -21.89
N PRO A 2 4.51 43.09 -21.25
CA PRO A 2 3.96 43.79 -20.10
C PRO A 2 3.68 42.86 -18.92
N THR A 3 3.96 43.40 -17.74
CA THR A 3 3.91 42.79 -16.41
C THR A 3 2.51 43.03 -15.83
N THR A 4 1.70 41.99 -15.67
CA THR A 4 0.38 42.13 -15.02
C THR A 4 0.48 41.67 -13.57
N ALA A 5 0.34 42.63 -12.67
CA ALA A 5 0.55 42.50 -11.24
C ALA A 5 -0.57 41.72 -10.55
N LEU A 6 -0.15 40.99 -9.52
CA LEU A 6 -0.95 40.25 -8.56
C LEU A 6 -1.89 41.15 -7.75
N THR A 7 -3.10 40.68 -7.48
CA THR A 7 -3.85 41.05 -6.27
C THR A 7 -4.64 39.83 -5.80
N ARG A 8 -4.04 39.00 -4.94
CA ARG A 8 -4.74 37.91 -4.24
C ARG A 8 -5.09 38.37 -2.83
N THR A 9 -6.37 38.67 -2.65
CA THR A 9 -7.01 39.02 -1.39
C THR A 9 -6.95 37.83 -0.41
N LEU A 10 -6.24 38.00 0.69
CA LEU A 10 -6.20 37.08 1.83
C LEU A 10 -7.49 37.22 2.65
N LEU A 11 -8.42 36.27 2.52
CA LEU A 11 -9.55 36.16 3.45
C LEU A 11 -9.14 35.29 4.64
N ARG A 12 -8.76 35.95 5.74
CA ARG A 12 -8.68 35.34 7.08
C ARG A 12 -10.10 34.91 7.51
N ARG A 13 -10.35 33.62 7.67
CA ARG A 13 -11.46 33.13 8.52
C ARG A 13 -10.92 32.76 9.89
N ALA A 14 -11.38 33.50 10.89
CA ALA A 14 -11.24 33.24 12.30
C ALA A 14 -12.49 32.53 12.83
N GLY A 15 -12.31 31.68 13.85
CA GLY A 15 -13.37 31.08 14.67
C GLY A 15 -13.61 29.60 14.36
N ALA A 16 -13.67 28.67 15.31
CA ALA A 16 -13.62 28.73 16.77
C ALA A 16 -13.27 27.33 17.33
N PRO A 17 -12.74 27.22 18.58
CA PRO A 17 -12.45 25.94 19.23
C PRO A 17 -13.60 25.52 20.16
N VAL A 18 -14.22 24.36 19.93
CA VAL A 18 -15.15 23.67 20.85
C VAL A 18 -15.25 22.20 20.36
N VAL A 19 -15.26 21.11 21.12
CA VAL A 19 -15.61 20.77 22.51
C VAL A 19 -14.78 19.54 22.91
N ALA A 20 -14.25 19.52 24.13
CA ALA A 20 -13.69 18.34 24.77
C ALA A 20 -14.81 17.37 25.20
N GLY A 21 -14.73 16.11 24.80
CA GLY A 21 -15.64 15.04 25.24
C GLY A 21 -14.84 13.81 25.67
N ALA A 22 -14.66 13.67 26.99
CA ALA A 22 -14.15 12.47 27.62
C ALA A 22 -15.28 11.43 27.75
N ALA A 23 -15.04 10.19 27.34
CA ALA A 23 -15.75 9.03 27.87
C ALA A 23 -14.86 7.80 27.78
N ALA A 24 -14.44 7.35 28.96
CA ALA A 24 -13.74 6.10 29.20
C ALA A 24 -14.65 4.90 28.95
N GLY A 25 -14.11 3.87 28.32
CA GLY A 25 -14.75 2.57 28.16
C GLY A 25 -13.68 1.49 28.05
N LEU A 26 -13.14 1.06 29.19
CA LEU A 26 -12.32 -0.14 29.32
C LEU A 26 -13.19 -1.37 29.09
N LEU A 27 -12.91 -2.14 28.04
CA LEU A 27 -13.34 -3.53 27.92
C LEU A 27 -12.11 -4.41 27.69
N LEU A 28 -11.61 -4.94 28.81
CA LEU A 28 -10.67 -6.05 28.89
C LEU A 28 -11.38 -7.33 28.44
N ALA A 29 -11.08 -7.83 27.24
CA ALA A 29 -11.46 -9.17 26.81
C ALA A 29 -10.25 -10.10 26.92
N ALA A 30 -10.45 -11.18 27.67
CA ALA A 30 -9.43 -12.02 28.26
C ALA A 30 -8.64 -12.88 27.26
N CYS A 31 -7.36 -13.01 27.55
CA CYS A 31 -6.43 -13.99 26.98
C CYS A 31 -6.78 -15.38 27.53
N ALA A 32 -7.12 -16.33 26.66
CA ALA A 32 -7.23 -17.74 27.01
C ALA A 32 -6.35 -18.56 26.06
N ALA A 33 -5.28 -19.12 26.61
CA ALA A 33 -4.45 -20.15 26.00
C ALA A 33 -4.06 -21.15 27.11
N PRO A 34 -3.58 -22.35 26.76
CA PRO A 34 -4.39 -23.54 26.53
C PRO A 34 -4.25 -24.57 27.66
N ALA A 35 -5.22 -25.47 27.76
CA ALA A 35 -5.13 -26.63 28.64
C ALA A 35 -4.08 -27.62 28.09
N ALA A 36 -3.07 -27.89 28.91
CA ALA A 36 -2.16 -29.02 28.74
C ALA A 36 -2.85 -30.30 29.24
N VAL A 37 -2.82 -31.37 28.43
CA VAL A 37 -3.07 -32.73 28.91
C VAL A 37 -1.99 -33.63 28.31
N ASN A 38 -1.25 -34.29 29.20
CA ASN A 38 -0.25 -35.31 28.91
C ASN A 38 -0.96 -36.63 28.60
N ASP A 39 -0.45 -37.40 27.64
CA ASP A 39 -0.63 -38.85 27.61
C ASP A 39 0.63 -39.55 27.08
N ASP A 40 0.94 -40.66 27.74
CA ASP A 40 2.12 -41.50 27.71
C ASP A 40 2.63 -41.96 26.34
N ALA A 41 3.95 -41.87 26.14
CA ALA A 41 4.67 -42.58 25.08
C ALA A 41 5.77 -43.46 25.70
N GLY A 42 5.60 -44.78 25.63
CA GLY A 42 6.67 -45.75 25.88
C GLY A 42 7.79 -45.62 24.83
N PRO A 43 9.01 -46.11 25.11
CA PRO A 43 10.14 -45.94 24.20
C PRO A 43 10.01 -46.92 23.02
N ALA A 44 9.33 -46.51 21.95
CA ALA A 44 9.48 -47.12 20.65
C ALA A 44 10.72 -46.51 19.97
N ALA A 45 11.66 -47.38 19.57
CA ALA A 45 12.86 -46.98 18.83
C ALA A 45 12.45 -46.25 17.54
N VAL A 46 12.70 -44.94 17.50
CA VAL A 46 12.45 -44.11 16.32
C VAL A 46 13.58 -44.38 15.33
N ALA A 47 13.26 -45.11 14.27
CA ALA A 47 14.10 -45.16 13.07
C ALA A 47 14.39 -43.72 12.63
N ALA A 48 15.66 -43.40 12.37
CA ALA A 48 16.10 -42.07 11.99
C ALA A 48 15.24 -41.52 10.85
N THR A 49 14.37 -40.57 11.16
CA THR A 49 13.66 -39.78 10.16
C THR A 49 14.73 -39.08 9.32
N PRO A 50 14.77 -39.25 7.99
CA PRO A 50 15.68 -38.47 7.17
C PRO A 50 15.38 -37.00 7.44
N THR A 51 16.40 -36.24 7.85
CA THR A 51 16.32 -34.78 7.87
C THR A 51 15.83 -34.35 6.50
N PRO A 52 14.69 -33.63 6.38
CA PRO A 52 14.30 -33.09 5.11
C PRO A 52 15.41 -32.14 4.70
N THR A 53 16.22 -32.54 3.72
CA THR A 53 17.06 -31.62 2.97
C THR A 53 16.11 -30.52 2.51
N PRO A 54 16.37 -29.23 2.81
CA PRO A 54 15.56 -28.18 2.23
C PRO A 54 15.67 -28.35 0.72
N THR A 55 14.60 -28.83 0.10
CA THR A 55 14.42 -28.69 -1.34
C THR A 55 14.48 -27.19 -1.53
N ARG A 56 15.62 -26.68 -2.02
CA ARG A 56 15.72 -25.33 -2.54
C ARG A 56 14.51 -25.22 -3.46
N THR A 57 13.52 -24.45 -3.06
CA THR A 57 12.40 -24.11 -3.92
C THR A 57 13.04 -23.50 -5.15
N GLU A 58 13.18 -24.30 -6.20
CA GLU A 58 13.52 -23.80 -7.52
C GLU A 58 12.44 -22.78 -7.81
N SER A 59 12.84 -21.51 -7.77
CA SER A 59 12.07 -20.33 -8.18
C SER A 59 10.55 -20.53 -8.21
N LEU A 60 9.89 -20.22 -7.10
CA LEU A 60 8.59 -19.52 -7.18
C LEU A 60 8.78 -18.08 -7.68
N MET A 61 9.86 -17.79 -8.41
CA MET A 61 9.93 -16.61 -9.25
C MET A 61 8.96 -16.90 -10.38
N MET A 62 7.70 -16.45 -10.23
CA MET A 62 6.82 -16.29 -11.37
C MET A 62 7.67 -15.65 -12.48
N PRO A 63 7.67 -16.19 -13.71
CA PRO A 63 8.32 -15.53 -14.82
C PRO A 63 7.75 -14.11 -14.85
N VAL A 64 8.56 -13.15 -14.41
CA VAL A 64 8.31 -11.73 -14.62
C VAL A 64 8.68 -11.51 -16.08
N GLU A 65 7.93 -12.17 -16.98
CA GLU A 65 7.94 -11.83 -18.38
C GLU A 65 7.53 -10.36 -18.42
N GLY A 66 8.34 -9.54 -19.10
CA GLY A 66 8.12 -8.10 -19.23
C GLY A 66 6.87 -7.78 -20.05
N ASP A 67 5.72 -8.28 -19.60
CA ASP A 67 4.39 -7.98 -20.09
C ASP A 67 3.93 -6.68 -19.41
N PRO A 68 3.70 -5.61 -20.20
CA PRO A 68 3.13 -4.38 -19.67
C PRO A 68 1.83 -4.60 -18.90
N GLN A 69 1.00 -5.57 -19.28
CA GLN A 69 -0.29 -5.80 -18.60
C GLN A 69 -0.09 -6.26 -17.15
N TRP A 70 0.89 -7.13 -16.91
CA TRP A 70 1.20 -7.59 -15.56
C TRP A 70 1.82 -6.48 -14.70
N GLU A 71 2.76 -5.71 -15.25
CA GLU A 71 3.39 -4.58 -14.54
C GLU A 71 2.37 -3.49 -14.20
N CYS A 72 1.52 -3.11 -15.17
CA CYS A 72 0.44 -2.15 -14.97
C CYS A 72 -0.63 -2.66 -14.01
N GLY A 73 -0.95 -3.95 -14.02
CA GLY A 73 -1.88 -4.56 -13.07
C GLY A 73 -1.41 -4.45 -11.62
N GLN A 74 -0.12 -4.72 -11.35
CA GLN A 74 0.45 -4.53 -10.02
C GLN A 74 0.48 -3.06 -9.61
N ALA A 75 0.93 -2.18 -10.50
CA ALA A 75 0.92 -0.74 -10.25
C ALA A 75 -0.50 -0.24 -9.90
N SER A 76 -1.51 -0.69 -10.65
CA SER A 76 -2.91 -0.35 -10.40
C SER A 76 -3.39 -0.83 -9.03
N ALA A 77 -2.96 -2.02 -8.59
CA ALA A 77 -3.29 -2.52 -7.26
C ALA A 77 -2.68 -1.65 -6.15
N LEU A 78 -1.39 -1.31 -6.26
CA LEU A 78 -0.70 -0.46 -5.27
C LEU A 78 -1.28 0.96 -5.22
N LEU A 79 -1.54 1.57 -6.37
CA LEU A 79 -2.20 2.88 -6.46
C LEU A 79 -3.63 2.84 -5.88
N GLY A 80 -4.37 1.76 -6.15
CA GLY A 80 -5.70 1.55 -5.58
C GLY A 80 -5.67 1.42 -4.05
N ILE A 81 -4.67 0.75 -3.48
CA ILE A 81 -4.48 0.64 -2.03
C ILE A 81 -4.21 2.03 -1.41
N ALA A 82 -3.38 2.86 -2.04
CA ALA A 82 -3.16 4.24 -1.59
C ALA A 82 -4.49 5.00 -1.52
N PHE A 83 -5.22 5.02 -2.65
CA PHE A 83 -6.48 5.73 -2.77
C PHE A 83 -7.53 5.25 -1.74
N ARG A 84 -7.64 3.93 -1.55
CA ARG A 84 -8.54 3.32 -0.57
C ARG A 84 -8.16 3.74 0.85
N THR A 85 -6.87 3.71 1.18
CA THR A 85 -6.37 4.06 2.51
C THR A 85 -6.63 5.53 2.84
N GLU A 86 -6.42 6.45 1.89
CA GLU A 86 -6.76 7.87 2.04
C GLU A 86 -8.27 8.07 2.27
N TRP A 87 -9.12 7.41 1.49
CA TRP A 87 -10.55 7.51 1.66
C TRP A 87 -11.04 6.97 3.01
N GLU A 88 -10.46 5.85 3.48
CA GLU A 88 -10.81 5.29 4.78
C GLU A 88 -10.43 6.24 5.93
N LEU A 89 -9.32 6.97 5.80
CA LEU A 89 -8.97 8.02 6.76
C LEU A 89 -9.98 9.18 6.69
N GLN A 90 -10.29 9.67 5.49
CA GLN A 90 -11.20 10.81 5.28
C GLN A 90 -12.64 10.52 5.72
N SER A 91 -13.10 9.28 5.55
CA SER A 91 -14.42 8.83 6.00
C SER A 91 -14.48 8.48 7.50
N GLY A 92 -13.33 8.48 8.19
CA GLY A 92 -13.23 8.10 9.60
C GLY A 92 -13.36 6.59 9.84
N ALA A 93 -13.21 5.76 8.81
CA ALA A 93 -13.20 4.31 8.91
C ALA A 93 -11.91 3.77 9.56
N ILE A 94 -10.80 4.50 9.41
CA ILE A 94 -9.54 4.26 10.11
C ILE A 94 -9.05 5.54 10.79
N ASP A 95 -8.24 5.38 11.85
CA ASP A 95 -7.54 6.48 12.48
C ASP A 95 -6.19 6.77 11.79
N GLN A 96 -5.51 7.83 12.24
CA GLN A 96 -4.23 8.25 11.68
C GLN A 96 -3.14 7.18 11.86
N ALA A 97 -3.11 6.47 12.99
CA ALA A 97 -2.09 5.47 13.25
C ALA A 97 -2.21 4.26 12.31
N ALA A 98 -3.45 3.83 12.03
CA ALA A 98 -3.74 2.80 11.06
C ALA A 98 -3.42 3.26 9.63
N PHE A 99 -3.70 4.53 9.28
CA PHE A 99 -3.29 5.12 8.01
C PHE A 99 -1.76 5.07 7.85
N ASP A 100 -1.01 5.62 8.80
CA ASP A 100 0.46 5.69 8.75
C ASP A 100 1.09 4.30 8.58
N THR A 101 0.56 3.31 9.32
CA THR A 101 1.02 1.91 9.22
C THR A 101 0.80 1.33 7.83
N ARG A 102 -0.35 1.59 7.21
CA ARG A 102 -0.67 1.10 5.87
C ARG A 102 0.14 1.81 4.80
N MET A 103 0.38 3.11 4.95
CA MET A 103 1.22 3.86 4.02
C MET A 103 2.68 3.37 4.11
N ALA A 104 3.21 3.11 5.30
CA ALA A 104 4.52 2.50 5.45
C ALA A 104 4.62 1.12 4.78
N ALA A 105 3.61 0.25 4.96
CA ALA A 105 3.56 -1.03 4.27
C ALA A 105 3.48 -0.88 2.74
N LEU A 106 2.80 0.16 2.25
CA LEU A 106 2.69 0.44 0.83
C LEU A 106 4.02 0.95 0.24
N VAL A 107 4.77 1.77 0.98
CA VAL A 107 6.14 2.17 0.62
C VAL A 107 7.02 0.92 0.47
N ASP A 108 6.96 -0.01 1.41
CA ASP A 108 7.70 -1.29 1.32
C ASP A 108 7.25 -2.12 0.11
N ALA A 109 5.94 -2.18 -0.16
CA ALA A 109 5.41 -2.89 -1.31
C ALA A 109 5.92 -2.31 -2.64
N TRP A 110 5.99 -0.98 -2.77
CA TRP A 110 6.61 -0.31 -3.94
C TRP A 110 8.10 -0.62 -4.05
N ARG A 111 8.82 -0.58 -2.93
CA ARG A 111 10.27 -0.84 -2.89
C ARG A 111 10.63 -2.24 -3.40
N TYR A 112 9.80 -3.23 -3.07
CA TYR A 112 10.01 -4.64 -3.43
C TYR A 112 9.11 -5.11 -4.57
N ALA A 113 8.40 -4.19 -5.24
CA ALA A 113 7.58 -4.52 -6.38
C ALA A 113 8.45 -5.16 -7.47
N PRO A 114 8.11 -6.37 -7.94
CA PRO A 114 8.89 -7.02 -8.97
C PRO A 114 8.71 -6.26 -10.29
N VAL A 115 9.84 -5.99 -10.95
CA VAL A 115 9.89 -5.25 -12.23
C VAL A 115 10.37 -6.18 -13.34
N GLY A 116 9.75 -6.06 -14.51
CA GLY A 116 10.10 -6.78 -15.73
C GLY A 116 11.04 -5.99 -16.63
N THR A 117 10.84 -6.19 -17.93
CA THR A 117 11.63 -5.57 -19.01
C THR A 117 10.73 -5.05 -20.13
N SER A 118 9.52 -4.62 -19.78
CA SER A 118 8.53 -4.10 -20.72
C SER A 118 8.77 -2.62 -21.04
N ALA A 119 7.96 -2.06 -21.94
CA ALA A 119 7.96 -0.64 -22.25
C ALA A 119 7.56 0.27 -21.05
N VAL A 120 6.87 -0.27 -20.03
CA VAL A 120 6.44 0.51 -18.85
C VAL A 120 7.40 0.40 -17.66
N THR A 121 8.36 -0.52 -17.72
CA THR A 121 9.27 -0.83 -16.61
C THR A 121 10.01 0.41 -16.08
N ASP A 122 10.47 1.31 -16.95
CA ASP A 122 11.23 2.48 -16.50
C ASP A 122 10.36 3.49 -15.75
N ALA A 123 9.11 3.69 -16.20
CA ALA A 123 8.12 4.47 -15.47
C ALA A 123 7.81 3.82 -14.13
N LEU A 124 7.62 2.49 -14.10
CA LEU A 124 7.38 1.74 -12.86
C LEU A 124 8.52 1.91 -11.85
N ARG A 125 9.77 1.81 -12.29
CA ARG A 125 10.95 2.05 -11.45
C ARG A 125 11.01 3.50 -10.96
N ALA A 126 10.61 4.47 -11.78
CA ALA A 126 10.56 5.87 -11.38
C ALA A 126 9.53 6.10 -10.27
N THR A 127 8.33 5.54 -10.42
CA THR A 127 7.28 5.57 -9.39
C THR A 127 7.73 4.87 -8.11
N ALA A 128 8.32 3.68 -8.21
CA ALA A 128 8.84 2.95 -7.04
C ALA A 128 9.94 3.71 -6.29
N ARG A 129 10.79 4.47 -7.01
CA ARG A 129 11.79 5.34 -6.39
C ARG A 129 11.15 6.53 -5.68
N ALA A 130 10.20 7.19 -6.31
CA ALA A 130 9.47 8.31 -5.70
C ALA A 130 8.69 7.87 -4.45
N ALA A 131 8.14 6.65 -4.47
CA ALA A 131 7.42 6.06 -3.35
C ALA A 131 8.25 5.93 -2.06
N VAL A 132 9.58 5.95 -2.13
CA VAL A 132 10.45 5.83 -0.95
C VAL A 132 10.35 7.05 -0.05
N ASP A 133 10.12 8.24 -0.63
CA ASP A 133 10.02 9.50 0.11
C ASP A 133 8.59 9.75 0.64
N GLY A 134 7.61 9.07 0.04
CA GLY A 134 6.21 9.12 0.44
C GLY A 134 5.30 8.52 -0.62
N VAL A 135 4.11 8.10 -0.20
CA VAL A 135 3.03 7.68 -1.09
C VAL A 135 1.79 8.47 -0.68
N GLY A 136 0.99 8.90 -1.65
CA GLY A 136 -0.24 9.64 -1.40
C GLY A 136 -0.31 10.97 -2.14
N ARG A 137 -1.45 11.66 -2.05
CA ARG A 137 -1.75 12.90 -2.78
C ARG A 137 -0.87 14.09 -2.38
N GLU A 138 -0.32 14.07 -1.17
CA GLU A 138 0.56 15.10 -0.63
C GLU A 138 2.00 15.02 -1.15
N ASP A 139 2.41 13.87 -1.71
CA ASP A 139 3.76 13.67 -2.26
C ASP A 139 3.78 14.02 -3.76
N GLU A 140 4.25 15.23 -4.07
CA GLU A 140 4.28 15.74 -5.45
C GLU A 140 5.15 14.88 -6.38
N ALA A 141 6.29 14.37 -5.91
CA ALA A 141 7.19 13.56 -6.71
C ALA A 141 6.54 12.21 -7.07
N PHE A 142 5.89 11.58 -6.10
CA PHE A 142 5.13 10.36 -6.33
C PHE A 142 3.95 10.60 -7.28
N GLN A 143 3.19 11.69 -7.12
CA GLN A 143 2.06 12.00 -8.01
C GLN A 143 2.50 12.21 -9.47
N ILE A 144 3.60 12.92 -9.70
CA ILE A 144 4.18 13.09 -11.04
C ILE A 144 4.57 11.72 -11.63
N ALA A 145 5.32 10.92 -10.87
CA ALA A 145 5.76 9.61 -11.35
C ALA A 145 4.59 8.63 -11.56
N ALA A 146 3.55 8.68 -10.74
CA ALA A 146 2.35 7.86 -10.88
C ALA A 146 1.54 8.26 -12.13
N TYR A 147 1.48 9.55 -12.46
CA TYR A 147 0.88 10.04 -13.70
C TYR A 147 1.65 9.57 -14.94
N GLU A 148 2.98 9.65 -14.91
CA GLU A 148 3.83 9.15 -15.99
C GLU A 148 3.67 7.64 -16.20
N LEU A 149 3.62 6.86 -15.10
CA LEU A 149 3.33 5.43 -15.16
C LEU A 149 1.95 5.13 -15.74
N THR A 150 0.93 5.88 -15.34
CA THR A 150 -0.43 5.74 -15.89
C THR A 150 -0.46 6.02 -17.39
N THR A 151 0.26 7.05 -17.84
CA THR A 151 0.42 7.37 -19.26
C THR A 151 1.10 6.22 -20.00
N ALA A 152 2.24 5.72 -19.49
CA ALA A 152 2.97 4.61 -20.09
C ALA A 152 2.11 3.33 -20.19
N CYS A 153 1.32 3.04 -19.16
CA CYS A 153 0.39 1.92 -19.16
C CYS A 153 -0.71 2.06 -20.21
N ASN A 154 -1.33 3.25 -20.31
CA ASN A 154 -2.34 3.52 -21.33
C ASN A 154 -1.76 3.39 -22.75
N ASP A 155 -0.55 3.89 -22.99
CA ASP A 155 0.15 3.76 -24.27
C ASP A 155 0.47 2.29 -24.62
N ALA A 156 0.75 1.46 -23.60
CA ALA A 156 0.92 0.02 -23.73
C ALA A 156 -0.41 -0.76 -23.87
N GLY A 157 -1.56 -0.06 -23.90
CA GLY A 157 -2.88 -0.67 -23.97
C GLY A 157 -3.33 -1.37 -22.68
N SER A 158 -2.71 -1.05 -21.54
CA SER A 158 -3.09 -1.54 -20.22
C SER A 158 -3.70 -0.41 -19.40
N VAL A 159 -4.98 -0.52 -19.07
CA VAL A 159 -5.66 0.53 -18.31
C VAL A 159 -5.36 0.37 -16.83
N ILE A 160 -4.70 1.36 -16.23
CA ILE A 160 -4.70 1.52 -14.77
C ILE A 160 -6.04 2.13 -14.37
N ILE A 161 -6.88 1.35 -13.70
CA ILE A 161 -8.16 1.82 -13.17
C ILE A 161 -7.95 2.21 -11.71
N SER A 162 -7.61 3.47 -11.49
CA SER A 162 -7.64 4.09 -10.16
C SER A 162 -8.86 5.00 -10.05
N SER A 163 -10.06 4.45 -10.22
CA SER A 163 -11.30 5.20 -9.98
C SER A 163 -11.87 4.89 -8.59
N ALA A 164 -12.58 5.87 -8.04
CA ALA A 164 -13.33 5.69 -6.80
C ALA A 164 -14.31 4.52 -6.95
N LEU A 165 -14.18 3.51 -6.08
CA LEU A 165 -15.09 2.37 -6.08
C LEU A 165 -16.52 2.84 -5.76
N PRO A 166 -17.55 2.12 -6.24
CA PRO A 166 -18.94 2.42 -5.88
C PRO A 166 -19.10 2.54 -4.35
N GLY A 167 -19.62 3.67 -3.89
CA GLY A 167 -19.79 3.98 -2.47
C GLY A 167 -18.76 4.94 -1.88
N MET A 168 -17.73 5.35 -2.63
CA MET A 168 -16.71 6.28 -2.14
C MET A 168 -17.09 7.78 -2.26
N GLY A 169 -18.25 8.12 -2.84
CA GLY A 169 -18.73 9.49 -3.01
C GLY A 169 -17.97 10.24 -4.11
N GLY A 170 -18.65 10.55 -5.21
CA GLY A 170 -18.11 11.36 -6.32
C GLY A 170 -18.39 12.84 -6.15
#